data_AF-A0A9X2I3A2-F1
#
_entry.id   AF-A0A9X2I3A2-F1
#
_cell.length_a   1.000
_cell.length_b   1.000
_cell.length_c   1.000
_cell.angle_alpha   90.00
_cell.angle_beta   90.00
_cell.angle_gamma   90.00
#
_symmetry.space_group_name_H-M   'P 1'
#
loop_
_entity.id
_entity.type
_entity.pdbx_description
1 polymer ?
#
loop_
_entity_poly.entity_id
_entity_poly.type
_entity_poly.pdbx_seq_one_letter_code
_entity_poly.pdbx_strand_id
1 'polypeptide(L)'
;MYIQANRASKLFAEAGRRANQNTHVANNNQVFSYWCRFYGDNPDERSDAIKLIEAEVYNQLENKSRVAKSAIEKGVSDLFPPSCFSIAEAQAQSRPGDIWFVKPNHLSGGRDIQVVSHEQLASLEMPQFAFLQKGEQHLHLMNGRKYTGRCYLLVWNGKVFLYRDGFYMVHGKPYDPQSCDYSVQVDHRGYEQAGSEIKMHCLRQGPDYSQVFSHLLKANLKLLPVLEPAIAASSERRYLLLGIDFLRREDGSIVFIEINAIPNFVHTSEINQQLNTPFFEHCMYAVSGVPTRELVPLSSNPVRDWWNRLTGSSRVDHSAGDRESPKVSG
;
A
#
# COMPACT_ATOMS: atom_id res chain seq x y z
N MET A 1 10.55 24.39 0.24
CA MET A 1 10.63 23.15 1.04
C MET A 1 12.02 22.55 0.97
N TYR A 2 12.62 22.20 2.11
CA TYR A 2 13.89 21.48 2.20
C TYR A 2 13.62 19.97 2.40
N ILE A 3 14.42 19.11 1.76
CA ILE A 3 14.21 17.66 1.77
C ILE A 3 15.31 16.97 2.57
N GLN A 4 14.92 16.10 3.50
CA GLN A 4 15.81 15.19 4.21
C GLN A 4 15.38 13.76 3.93
N ALA A 5 16.27 12.92 3.40
CA ALA A 5 15.94 11.52 3.18
C ALA A 5 17.19 10.63 3.24
N ASN A 6 17.09 9.49 3.91
CA ASN A 6 18.14 8.46 3.94
C ASN A 6 17.82 7.25 3.04
N ARG A 7 16.68 7.28 2.33
CA ARG A 7 16.29 6.31 1.31
C ARG A 7 15.70 7.01 0.11
N ALA A 8 15.97 6.47 -1.08
CA ALA A 8 15.56 7.07 -2.35
C ALA A 8 15.89 8.58 -2.45
N SER A 9 16.97 9.03 -1.79
CA SER A 9 17.23 10.46 -1.52
C SER A 9 17.32 11.29 -2.79
N LYS A 10 17.86 10.71 -3.88
CA LYS A 10 17.91 11.37 -5.19
C LYS A 10 16.51 11.66 -5.75
N LEU A 11 15.58 10.71 -5.61
CA LEU A 11 14.20 10.84 -6.09
C LEU A 11 13.42 11.84 -5.24
N PHE A 12 13.55 11.79 -3.91
CA PHE A 12 12.95 12.78 -3.02
C PHE A 12 13.49 14.19 -3.27
N ALA A 13 14.81 14.34 -3.48
CA ALA A 13 15.40 15.64 -3.82
C ALA A 13 14.89 16.18 -5.17
N GLU A 14 14.72 15.30 -6.16
CA GLU A 14 14.11 15.69 -7.44
C GLU A 14 12.65 16.12 -7.28
N ALA A 15 11.85 15.33 -6.57
CA ALA A 15 10.46 15.65 -6.28
C ALA A 15 10.32 16.99 -5.55
N GLY A 16 11.18 17.25 -4.55
CA GLY A 16 11.21 18.53 -3.84
C GLY A 16 11.56 19.71 -4.74
N ARG A 17 12.49 19.54 -5.69
CA ARG A 17 12.78 20.58 -6.69
C ARG A 17 11.56 20.88 -7.56
N ARG A 18 10.90 19.85 -8.09
CA ARG A 18 9.68 20.01 -8.91
C ARG A 18 8.56 20.68 -8.11
N ALA A 19 8.35 20.24 -6.88
CA ALA A 19 7.33 20.79 -6.01
C ALA A 19 7.57 22.28 -5.70
N ASN A 20 8.83 22.67 -5.43
CA ASN A 20 9.21 24.06 -5.18
C ASN A 20 9.10 24.97 -6.43
N GLN A 21 9.24 24.43 -7.64
CA GLN A 21 9.10 25.20 -8.89
C GLN A 21 7.63 25.49 -9.21
N ASN A 22 6.77 24.51 -9.02
CA ASN A 22 5.35 24.56 -9.40
C ASN A 22 4.47 25.22 -8.35
N THR A 23 5.01 25.38 -7.14
CA THR A 23 4.32 26.08 -6.07
C THR A 23 5.07 27.39 -5.90
N HIS A 24 4.40 28.53 -6.12
CA HIS A 24 4.89 29.82 -5.64
C HIS A 24 4.87 29.87 -4.10
N VAL A 25 5.20 28.76 -3.43
CA VAL A 25 5.51 28.64 -2.00
C VAL A 25 6.90 29.25 -1.84
N ALA A 26 6.95 30.55 -2.11
CA ALA A 26 8.15 31.37 -2.11
C ALA A 26 8.70 31.62 -0.70
N ASN A 27 8.21 30.93 0.35
CA ASN A 27 8.53 31.37 1.70
C ASN A 27 8.44 30.38 2.88
N ASN A 28 8.53 29.06 2.68
CA ASN A 28 8.45 28.16 3.83
C ASN A 28 9.76 27.39 4.10
N ASN A 29 10.39 27.74 5.21
CA ASN A 29 11.40 26.98 5.98
C ASN A 29 10.95 25.56 6.38
N GLN A 30 9.90 25.03 5.75
CA GLN A 30 9.33 23.72 5.98
C GLN A 30 10.28 22.65 5.47
N VAL A 31 10.51 21.67 6.33
CA VAL A 31 11.33 20.50 6.04
C VAL A 31 10.42 19.29 5.87
N PHE A 32 10.59 18.57 4.78
CA PHE A 32 9.96 17.28 4.54
C PHE A 32 11.01 16.19 4.70
N SER A 33 10.78 15.27 5.64
CA SER A 33 11.74 14.26 6.06
C SER A 33 11.21 12.84 5.83
N TYR A 34 11.76 12.14 4.83
CA TYR A 34 11.59 10.70 4.64
C TYR A 34 12.81 9.98 5.22
N TRP A 35 12.86 9.86 6.54
CA TRP A 35 14.00 9.28 7.26
C TRP A 35 13.58 8.04 8.04
N CYS A 36 14.03 6.87 7.60
CA CYS A 36 13.76 5.62 8.30
C CYS A 36 14.85 5.35 9.35
N ARG A 37 14.47 5.34 10.63
CA ARG A 37 15.38 5.13 11.77
C ARG A 37 16.07 3.76 11.79
N PHE A 38 15.56 2.78 11.05
CA PHE A 38 16.24 1.50 10.85
C PHE A 38 17.66 1.67 10.25
N TYR A 39 17.86 2.71 9.44
CA TYR A 39 19.15 3.02 8.79
C TYR A 39 19.93 4.11 9.53
N GLY A 40 19.64 4.34 10.81
CA GLY A 40 20.30 5.32 11.67
C GLY A 40 19.47 6.58 11.91
N ASP A 41 19.87 7.35 12.92
CA ASP A 41 19.22 8.60 13.31
C ASP A 41 19.51 9.73 12.32
N ASN A 42 18.61 10.71 12.25
CA ASN A 42 18.78 11.89 11.40
C ASN A 42 19.59 12.95 12.17
N PRO A 43 20.85 13.22 11.79
CA PRO A 43 21.69 14.19 12.51
C PRO A 43 21.14 15.63 12.40
N ASP A 44 20.36 15.91 11.36
CA ASP A 44 19.77 17.23 11.08
C ASP A 44 18.27 17.25 11.43
N GLU A 45 17.81 16.38 12.33
CA GLU A 45 16.40 16.29 12.70
C GLU A 45 15.89 17.60 13.31
N ARG A 46 14.84 18.17 12.69
CA ARG A 46 14.17 19.37 13.20
C ARG A 46 12.82 19.05 13.80
N SER A 47 12.48 19.66 14.93
CA SER A 47 11.18 19.44 15.61
C SER A 47 9.98 19.94 14.80
N ASP A 48 10.20 20.87 13.86
CA ASP A 48 9.17 21.45 12.99
C ASP A 48 9.04 20.77 11.62
N ALA A 49 9.84 19.75 11.34
CA ALA A 49 9.76 18.99 10.09
C ALA A 49 8.48 18.13 10.02
N ILE A 50 7.99 17.91 8.80
CA ILE A 50 7.02 16.85 8.49
C ILE A 50 7.81 15.55 8.38
N LYS A 51 7.47 14.56 9.20
CA LYS A 51 8.25 13.33 9.39
C LYS A 51 7.37 12.08 9.25
N LEU A 52 8.01 10.93 9.08
CA LEU A 52 7.34 9.66 9.25
C LEU A 52 6.68 9.56 10.64
N ILE A 53 5.57 8.81 10.71
CA ILE A 53 5.03 8.31 11.99
C ILE A 53 6.08 7.44 12.70
N GLU A 54 5.89 7.19 13.99
CA GLU A 54 6.85 6.42 14.80
C GLU A 54 7.01 4.98 14.30
N ALA A 55 8.22 4.44 14.46
CA ALA A 55 8.63 3.15 13.88
C ALA A 55 7.82 1.99 14.43
N GLU A 56 7.47 2.04 15.71
CA GLU A 56 6.65 1.06 16.41
C GLU A 56 5.27 0.90 15.77
N VAL A 57 4.76 1.95 15.10
CA VAL A 57 3.47 1.92 14.39
C VAL A 57 3.66 1.34 13.00
N TYR A 58 4.54 1.91 12.18
CA TYR A 58 4.69 1.46 10.80
C TYR A 58 5.28 0.02 10.70
N ASN A 59 6.07 -0.42 11.68
CA ASN A 59 6.59 -1.79 11.73
C ASN A 59 5.49 -2.84 11.92
N GLN A 60 4.31 -2.46 12.44
CA GLN A 60 3.17 -3.37 12.54
C GLN A 60 2.58 -3.67 11.17
N LEU A 61 2.63 -2.69 10.25
CA LEU A 61 2.16 -2.83 8.87
C LEU A 61 3.17 -3.59 7.99
N GLU A 62 4.47 -3.49 8.28
CA GLU A 62 5.50 -4.33 7.62
C GLU A 62 5.42 -5.80 8.01
N ASN A 63 4.89 -6.12 9.20
CA ASN A 63 4.77 -7.49 9.66
C ASN A 63 3.56 -8.18 9.00
N LYS A 64 3.86 -9.03 8.01
CA LYS A 64 2.85 -9.73 7.20
C LYS A 64 1.85 -10.55 8.02
N SER A 65 2.31 -11.29 9.04
CA SER A 65 1.40 -12.08 9.87
C SER A 65 0.53 -11.21 10.76
N ARG A 66 1.03 -10.07 11.25
CA ARG A 66 0.21 -9.10 11.99
C ARG A 66 -0.85 -8.46 11.11
N VAL A 67 -0.51 -8.08 9.87
CA VAL A 67 -1.49 -7.58 8.90
C VAL A 67 -2.57 -8.61 8.63
N ALA A 68 -2.19 -9.89 8.41
CA ALA A 68 -3.15 -10.96 8.19
C ALA A 68 -4.08 -11.17 9.39
N LYS A 69 -3.55 -11.18 10.62
CA LYS A 69 -4.36 -11.26 11.86
C LYS A 69 -5.30 -10.07 11.99
N SER A 70 -4.78 -8.86 11.78
CA SER A 70 -5.57 -7.64 11.83
C SER A 70 -6.72 -7.66 10.81
N ALA A 71 -6.47 -8.12 9.58
CA ALA A 71 -7.52 -8.25 8.57
C ALA A 71 -8.63 -9.23 9.00
N ILE A 72 -8.28 -10.36 9.64
CA ILE A 72 -9.25 -11.31 10.22
C ILE A 72 -10.04 -10.66 11.36
N GLU A 73 -9.36 -10.06 12.34
CA GLU A 73 -9.97 -9.41 13.50
C GLU A 73 -10.91 -8.26 13.10
N LYS A 74 -10.58 -7.53 12.04
CA LYS A 74 -11.38 -6.41 11.51
C LYS A 74 -12.46 -6.84 10.51
N GLY A 75 -12.60 -8.14 10.23
CA GLY A 75 -13.63 -8.67 9.32
C GLY A 75 -13.42 -8.29 7.85
N VAL A 76 -12.17 -8.09 7.42
CA VAL A 76 -11.79 -7.73 6.05
C VAL A 76 -10.79 -8.73 5.46
N SER A 77 -10.76 -9.96 5.98
CA SER A 77 -9.85 -11.02 5.56
C SER A 77 -10.02 -11.45 4.10
N ASP A 78 -11.18 -11.21 3.49
CA ASP A 78 -11.44 -11.49 2.08
C ASP A 78 -10.64 -10.58 1.11
N LEU A 79 -10.05 -9.50 1.62
CA LEU A 79 -9.08 -8.70 0.87
C LEU A 79 -7.74 -9.39 0.67
N PHE A 80 -7.44 -10.44 1.42
CA PHE A 80 -6.18 -11.18 1.34
C PHE A 80 -6.46 -12.64 1.02
N PRO A 81 -5.52 -13.37 0.38
CA PRO A 81 -5.62 -14.81 0.34
C PRO A 81 -5.65 -15.40 1.78
N PRO A 82 -6.39 -16.51 2.01
CA PRO A 82 -6.51 -17.14 3.32
C PRO A 82 -5.14 -17.34 3.97
N SER A 83 -5.01 -16.89 5.22
CA SER A 83 -3.75 -16.92 5.97
C SER A 83 -3.93 -17.77 7.22
N CYS A 84 -3.00 -18.70 7.44
CA CYS A 84 -3.00 -19.67 8.53
C CYS A 84 -1.72 -19.52 9.36
N PHE A 85 -1.83 -19.73 10.66
CA PHE A 85 -0.73 -19.58 11.61
C PHE A 85 -0.24 -20.91 12.16
N SER A 86 -0.81 -22.02 11.70
CA SER A 86 -0.35 -23.37 11.93
C SER A 86 -0.54 -24.24 10.67
N ILE A 87 0.20 -25.35 10.60
CA ILE A 87 0.06 -26.34 9.53
C ILE A 87 -1.33 -27.00 9.58
N ALA A 88 -1.83 -27.30 10.79
CA ALA A 88 -3.14 -27.91 10.98
C ALA A 88 -4.27 -27.02 10.43
N GLU A 89 -4.22 -25.71 10.68
CA GLU A 89 -5.18 -24.74 10.09
C GLU A 89 -5.13 -24.73 8.56
N ALA A 90 -3.93 -24.77 7.99
CA ALA A 90 -3.76 -24.78 6.54
C ALA A 90 -4.29 -26.08 5.93
N GLN A 91 -3.96 -27.24 6.53
CA GLN A 91 -4.45 -28.55 6.09
C GLN A 91 -5.97 -28.64 6.12
N ALA A 92 -6.62 -28.11 7.17
CA ALA A 92 -8.07 -28.11 7.29
C ALA A 92 -8.80 -27.31 6.19
N GLN A 93 -8.10 -26.36 5.56
CA GLN A 93 -8.62 -25.48 4.51
C GLN A 93 -8.11 -25.83 3.11
N SER A 94 -7.09 -26.69 3.02
CA SER A 94 -6.40 -27.03 1.79
C SER A 94 -7.15 -28.11 1.02
N ARG A 95 -7.09 -28.05 -0.30
CA ARG A 95 -7.68 -28.99 -1.26
C ARG A 95 -6.60 -29.47 -2.24
N PRO A 96 -6.76 -30.67 -2.84
CA PRO A 96 -5.84 -31.13 -3.89
C PRO A 96 -5.69 -30.08 -4.99
N GLY A 97 -4.43 -29.80 -5.37
CA GLY A 97 -4.08 -28.76 -6.35
C GLY A 97 -3.89 -27.35 -5.77
N ASP A 98 -4.23 -27.10 -4.50
CA ASP A 98 -3.87 -25.84 -3.84
C ASP A 98 -2.35 -25.72 -3.67
N ILE A 99 -1.84 -24.50 -3.82
CA ILE A 99 -0.48 -24.14 -3.39
C ILE A 99 -0.53 -23.21 -2.18
N TRP A 100 0.53 -23.24 -1.38
CA TRP A 100 0.68 -22.44 -0.17
C TRP A 100 2.04 -21.76 -0.17
N PHE A 101 2.04 -20.51 0.26
CA PHE A 101 3.25 -19.72 0.47
C PHE A 101 3.64 -19.78 1.94
N VAL A 102 4.85 -20.28 2.22
CA VAL A 102 5.50 -20.12 3.53
C VAL A 102 6.18 -18.76 3.50
N LYS A 103 5.66 -17.80 4.27
CA LYS A 103 6.11 -16.41 4.22
C LYS A 103 6.79 -16.00 5.52
N PRO A 104 8.06 -15.53 5.49
CA PRO A 104 8.68 -14.91 6.65
C PRO A 104 7.97 -13.60 7.00
N ASN A 105 7.89 -13.28 8.30
CA ASN A 105 7.14 -12.12 8.79
C ASN A 105 7.72 -10.77 8.33
N HIS A 106 9.04 -10.67 8.20
CA HIS A 106 9.77 -9.38 8.12
C HIS A 106 10.65 -9.22 6.87
N LEU A 107 10.71 -10.22 5.99
CA LEU A 107 11.51 -10.13 4.76
C LEU A 107 10.67 -9.60 3.60
N SER A 108 11.35 -8.92 2.68
CA SER A 108 10.77 -8.28 1.49
C SER A 108 11.44 -8.79 0.22
N GLY A 109 10.79 -8.51 -0.93
CA GLY A 109 11.29 -8.89 -2.25
C GLY A 109 11.24 -10.39 -2.53
N GLY A 110 10.28 -11.10 -1.92
CA GLY A 110 10.11 -12.54 -2.10
C GLY A 110 11.18 -13.42 -1.46
N ARG A 111 12.14 -12.85 -0.72
CA ARG A 111 13.23 -13.62 -0.09
C ARG A 111 12.68 -14.62 0.92
N ASP A 112 13.24 -15.83 0.87
CA ASP A 112 12.89 -16.98 1.72
C ASP A 112 11.42 -17.39 1.69
N ILE A 113 10.66 -16.96 0.67
CA ILE A 113 9.33 -17.50 0.41
C ILE A 113 9.50 -18.88 -0.22
N GLN A 114 8.88 -19.88 0.41
CA GLN A 114 8.74 -21.21 -0.17
C GLN A 114 7.33 -21.36 -0.73
N VAL A 115 7.21 -22.10 -1.83
CA VAL A 115 5.91 -22.50 -2.38
C VAL A 115 5.80 -24.00 -2.20
N VAL A 116 4.74 -24.43 -1.53
CA VAL A 116 4.48 -25.84 -1.22
C VAL A 116 3.11 -26.24 -1.71
N SER A 117 2.97 -27.48 -2.17
CA SER A 117 1.67 -28.03 -2.58
C SER A 117 0.84 -28.47 -1.38
N HIS A 118 -0.43 -28.76 -1.63
CA HIS A 118 -1.32 -29.44 -0.69
C HIS A 118 -0.67 -30.66 -0.03
N GLU A 119 -0.07 -31.54 -0.82
CA GLU A 119 0.52 -32.81 -0.38
C GLU A 119 1.76 -32.57 0.50
N GLN A 120 2.48 -31.49 0.26
CA GLN A 120 3.69 -31.12 1.00
C GLN A 120 3.38 -30.47 2.36
N LEU A 121 2.15 -30.00 2.61
CA LEU A 121 1.81 -29.38 3.90
C LEU A 121 2.02 -30.31 5.09
N ALA A 122 1.72 -31.61 4.94
CA ALA A 122 1.78 -32.57 6.03
C ALA A 122 3.21 -32.84 6.53
N SER A 123 4.20 -32.67 5.66
CA SER A 123 5.62 -32.88 5.96
C SER A 123 6.39 -31.57 6.13
N LEU A 124 5.73 -30.42 6.02
CA LEU A 124 6.35 -29.13 6.22
C LEU A 124 6.70 -28.93 7.70
N GLU A 125 7.92 -28.49 7.99
CA GLU A 125 8.27 -27.90 9.28
C GLU A 125 8.11 -26.39 9.18
N MET A 126 7.22 -25.81 9.98
CA MET A 126 6.96 -24.36 9.93
C MET A 126 8.21 -23.59 10.42
N PRO A 127 8.84 -22.76 9.57
CA PRO A 127 9.97 -21.95 10.00
C PRO A 127 9.57 -20.98 11.12
N GLN A 128 10.54 -20.68 12.00
CA GLN A 128 10.35 -19.68 13.04
C GLN A 128 10.03 -18.32 12.40
N PHE A 129 9.04 -17.61 12.95
CA PHE A 129 8.59 -16.32 12.43
C PHE A 129 8.07 -16.33 10.98
N ALA A 130 7.46 -17.44 10.56
CA ALA A 130 6.71 -17.55 9.32
C ALA A 130 5.21 -17.76 9.55
N PHE A 131 4.43 -17.59 8.50
CA PHE A 131 3.02 -17.98 8.43
C PHE A 131 2.72 -18.56 7.05
N LEU A 132 1.60 -19.26 6.94
CA LEU A 132 1.14 -19.85 5.69
C LEU A 132 0.09 -18.95 5.06
N GLN A 133 0.19 -18.71 3.76
CA GLN A 133 -0.84 -18.02 3.00
C GLN A 133 -1.18 -18.83 1.76
N LYS A 134 -2.46 -19.17 1.58
CA LYS A 134 -2.93 -19.90 0.41
C LYS A 134 -2.66 -19.09 -0.86
N GLY A 135 -2.26 -19.74 -1.94
CA GLY A 135 -2.05 -19.07 -3.21
C GLY A 135 -3.36 -18.70 -3.89
N GLU A 136 -3.42 -17.48 -4.43
CA GLU A 136 -4.47 -17.10 -5.36
C GLU A 136 -4.16 -17.69 -6.74
N GLN A 137 -5.08 -18.51 -7.24
CA GLN A 137 -4.90 -19.30 -8.47
C GLN A 137 -5.77 -18.81 -9.63
N HIS A 138 -6.81 -18.02 -9.35
CA HIS A 138 -7.72 -17.46 -10.36
C HIS A 138 -7.29 -16.05 -10.75
N LEU A 139 -6.12 -15.95 -11.39
CA LEU A 139 -5.46 -14.69 -11.69
C LEU A 139 -5.77 -14.21 -13.11
N HIS A 140 -6.04 -12.91 -13.24
CA HIS A 140 -5.88 -12.27 -14.53
C HIS A 140 -4.40 -12.31 -14.92
N LEU A 141 -4.10 -12.68 -16.17
CA LEU A 141 -2.73 -12.80 -16.68
C LEU A 141 -2.41 -11.73 -17.71
N MET A 142 -1.14 -11.37 -17.83
CA MET A 142 -0.63 -10.53 -18.93
C MET A 142 0.17 -11.42 -19.87
N ASN A 143 -0.34 -11.67 -21.08
CA ASN A 143 0.29 -12.54 -22.07
C ASN A 143 0.63 -13.95 -21.51
N GLY A 144 -0.30 -14.55 -20.76
CA GLY A 144 -0.14 -15.86 -20.14
C GLY A 144 0.83 -15.89 -18.95
N ARG A 145 1.26 -14.73 -18.44
CA ARG A 145 2.20 -14.62 -17.32
C ARG A 145 1.52 -13.96 -16.11
N LYS A 146 1.93 -14.40 -14.92
CA LYS A 146 1.55 -13.77 -13.66
C LYS A 146 2.14 -12.37 -13.58
N TYR A 147 1.44 -11.46 -12.89
CA TYR A 147 2.00 -10.18 -12.51
C TYR A 147 1.59 -9.81 -11.09
N THR A 148 2.44 -9.02 -10.43
CA THR A 148 2.13 -8.38 -9.15
C THR A 148 2.02 -6.89 -9.38
N GLY A 149 0.93 -6.29 -8.91
CA GLY A 149 0.77 -4.85 -8.91
C GLY A 149 1.22 -4.23 -7.60
N ARG A 150 1.66 -2.97 -7.64
CA ARG A 150 1.84 -2.11 -6.47
C ARG A 150 1.10 -0.81 -6.65
N CYS A 151 0.23 -0.45 -5.69
CA CYS A 151 -0.33 0.90 -5.59
C CYS A 151 0.26 1.64 -4.38
N TYR A 152 0.23 2.97 -4.42
CA TYR A 152 0.80 3.80 -3.35
C TYR A 152 -0.26 4.55 -2.57
N LEU A 153 -0.11 4.58 -1.24
CA LEU A 153 -0.95 5.38 -0.35
C LEU A 153 -0.12 6.45 0.37
N LEU A 154 -0.72 7.61 0.58
CA LEU A 154 -0.30 8.59 1.59
C LEU A 154 -1.25 8.48 2.78
N VAL A 155 -0.73 8.27 3.98
CA VAL A 155 -1.46 8.48 5.24
C VAL A 155 -0.97 9.77 5.86
N TRP A 156 -1.85 10.75 6.02
CA TRP A 156 -1.50 12.06 6.56
C TRP A 156 -2.71 12.74 7.16
N ASN A 157 -2.51 13.37 8.32
CA ASN A 157 -3.52 14.16 9.02
C ASN A 157 -4.88 13.46 9.18
N GLY A 158 -4.84 12.21 9.66
CA GLY A 158 -6.03 11.38 9.89
C GLY A 158 -6.74 10.91 8.61
N LYS A 159 -6.11 11.05 7.44
CA LYS A 159 -6.69 10.69 6.13
C LYS A 159 -5.76 9.75 5.37
N VAL A 160 -6.35 8.94 4.51
CA VAL A 160 -5.64 8.08 3.56
C VAL A 160 -5.95 8.55 2.15
N PHE A 161 -4.92 8.61 1.30
CA PHE A 161 -5.05 8.98 -0.10
C PHE A 161 -4.41 7.90 -0.97
N LEU A 162 -5.14 7.43 -1.97
CA LEU A 162 -4.64 6.54 -3.01
C LEU A 162 -4.05 7.37 -4.15
N TYR A 163 -2.80 7.12 -4.48
CA TYR A 163 -2.17 7.70 -5.66
C TYR A 163 -2.77 7.09 -6.93
N ARG A 164 -3.03 7.93 -7.94
CA ARG A 164 -3.68 7.52 -9.20
C ARG A 164 -2.82 6.62 -10.09
N ASP A 165 -1.62 6.27 -9.67
CA ASP A 165 -0.75 5.38 -10.42
C ASP A 165 -0.07 4.36 -9.50
N GLY A 166 0.57 3.41 -10.14
CA GLY A 166 1.28 2.31 -9.52
C GLY A 166 2.15 1.64 -10.57
N PHE A 167 2.58 0.42 -10.31
CA PHE A 167 3.23 -0.39 -11.34
C PHE A 167 2.68 -1.80 -11.37
N TYR A 168 2.90 -2.46 -12.49
CA TYR A 168 2.88 -3.91 -12.61
C TYR A 168 4.28 -4.44 -12.77
N MET A 169 4.57 -5.56 -12.10
CA MET A 169 5.73 -6.40 -12.32
C MET A 169 5.26 -7.71 -12.95
N VAL A 170 5.54 -7.92 -14.25
CA VAL A 170 5.18 -9.12 -15.00
C VAL A 170 6.29 -10.16 -14.88
N HIS A 171 5.93 -11.40 -14.54
CA HIS A 171 6.87 -12.48 -14.24
C HIS A 171 7.53 -13.06 -15.50
N GLY A 172 8.73 -13.60 -15.30
CA GLY A 172 9.59 -14.15 -16.35
C GLY A 172 9.18 -15.53 -16.85
N LYS A 173 8.23 -16.23 -16.22
CA LYS A 173 7.72 -17.53 -16.69
C LYS A 173 6.21 -17.51 -16.98
N PRO A 174 5.73 -18.35 -17.92
CA PRO A 174 4.31 -18.62 -18.08
C PRO A 174 3.69 -19.06 -16.74
N TYR A 175 2.46 -18.63 -16.49
CA TYR A 175 1.78 -18.96 -15.25
C TYR A 175 1.23 -20.39 -15.28
N ASP A 176 1.53 -21.13 -14.22
CA ASP A 176 0.86 -22.39 -13.89
C ASP A 176 0.31 -22.24 -12.46
N PRO A 177 -1.03 -22.32 -12.27
CA PRO A 177 -1.64 -22.13 -10.97
C PRO A 177 -1.20 -23.17 -9.93
N GLN A 178 -0.81 -24.37 -10.34
CA GLN A 178 -0.43 -25.46 -9.43
C GLN A 178 1.10 -25.57 -9.26
N SER A 179 1.86 -24.78 -10.01
CA SER A 179 3.32 -24.81 -9.94
C SER A 179 3.81 -24.29 -8.58
N CYS A 180 4.65 -25.11 -7.94
CA CYS A 180 5.44 -24.73 -6.77
C CYS A 180 6.80 -24.11 -7.17
N ASP A 181 7.03 -23.83 -8.45
CA ASP A 181 8.23 -23.13 -8.91
C ASP A 181 8.20 -21.67 -8.47
N TYR A 182 9.21 -21.29 -7.70
CA TYR A 182 9.42 -19.92 -7.23
C TYR A 182 9.45 -18.91 -8.39
N SER A 183 10.03 -19.27 -9.53
CA SER A 183 10.13 -18.40 -10.71
C SER A 183 8.79 -18.14 -11.41
N VAL A 184 7.82 -19.04 -11.24
CA VAL A 184 6.44 -18.86 -11.71
C VAL A 184 5.66 -17.99 -10.73
N GLN A 185 5.82 -18.24 -9.43
CA GLN A 185 4.93 -17.67 -8.42
C GLN A 185 5.40 -16.37 -7.75
N VAL A 186 6.70 -16.13 -7.66
CA VAL A 186 7.27 -15.08 -6.77
C VAL A 186 8.37 -14.24 -7.43
N ASP A 187 9.24 -14.84 -8.25
CA ASP A 187 10.53 -14.22 -8.60
C ASP A 187 10.42 -12.91 -9.38
N HIS A 188 10.99 -11.86 -8.80
CA HIS A 188 11.09 -10.53 -9.39
C HIS A 188 12.55 -10.10 -9.64
N ARG A 189 13.53 -10.98 -9.43
CA ARG A 189 14.95 -10.61 -9.49
C ARG A 189 15.39 -10.29 -10.93
N GLY A 190 16.25 -9.28 -11.07
CA GLY A 190 16.83 -8.93 -12.37
C GLY A 190 15.89 -8.18 -13.31
N TYR A 191 14.76 -7.65 -12.85
CA TYR A 191 13.90 -6.78 -13.66
C TYR A 191 14.61 -5.50 -14.15
N GLU A 192 15.67 -5.07 -13.44
CA GLU A 192 16.50 -3.94 -13.88
C GLU A 192 17.48 -4.28 -15.01
N GLN A 193 17.67 -5.55 -15.34
CA GLN A 193 18.65 -5.99 -16.33
C GLN A 193 18.11 -5.83 -17.76
N ALA A 194 18.97 -5.35 -18.66
CA ALA A 194 18.65 -5.29 -20.07
C ALA A 194 18.36 -6.70 -20.62
N GLY A 195 17.23 -6.85 -21.33
CA GLY A 195 16.81 -8.14 -21.89
C GLY A 195 16.09 -9.07 -20.92
N SER A 196 15.88 -8.69 -19.66
CA SER A 196 15.13 -9.50 -18.68
C SER A 196 13.73 -9.85 -19.19
N GLU A 197 13.29 -11.09 -18.94
CA GLU A 197 11.91 -11.51 -19.21
C GLU A 197 10.91 -10.90 -18.22
N ILE A 198 11.40 -10.43 -17.06
CA ILE A 198 10.61 -9.72 -16.05
C ILE A 198 10.53 -8.26 -16.46
N LYS A 199 9.31 -7.72 -16.53
CA LYS A 199 9.05 -6.36 -16.98
C LYS A 199 8.29 -5.57 -15.93
N MET A 200 8.64 -4.29 -15.79
CA MET A 200 7.92 -3.35 -14.95
C MET A 200 7.31 -2.24 -15.82
N HIS A 201 6.05 -1.90 -15.58
CA HIS A 201 5.31 -0.87 -16.33
C HIS A 201 4.44 -0.04 -15.39
N CYS A 202 4.23 1.24 -15.70
CA CYS A 202 3.27 2.05 -14.96
C CYS A 202 1.84 1.53 -15.15
N LEU A 203 1.07 1.50 -14.06
CA LEU A 203 -0.30 1.00 -14.06
C LEU A 203 -1.22 1.86 -14.94
N ARG A 204 -0.99 3.17 -14.99
CA ARG A 204 -1.76 4.11 -15.85
C ARG A 204 -1.59 3.88 -17.34
N GLN A 205 -0.52 3.23 -17.77
CA GLN A 205 -0.28 2.91 -19.17
C GLN A 205 -1.03 1.65 -19.63
N GLY A 206 -1.63 0.90 -18.69
CA GLY A 206 -2.40 -0.30 -18.99
C GLY A 206 -3.73 0.04 -19.72
N PRO A 207 -4.16 -0.80 -20.68
CA PRO A 207 -5.36 -0.54 -21.49
C PRO A 207 -6.67 -0.53 -20.67
N ASP A 208 -6.67 -1.14 -19.50
CA ASP A 208 -7.80 -1.27 -18.58
C ASP A 208 -7.62 -0.49 -17.27
N TYR A 209 -6.73 0.51 -17.28
CA TYR A 209 -6.39 1.34 -16.12
C TYR A 209 -7.62 1.83 -15.34
N SER A 210 -8.64 2.38 -16.00
CA SER A 210 -9.81 2.94 -15.29
C SER A 210 -10.58 1.87 -14.51
N GLN A 211 -10.69 0.66 -15.04
CA GLN A 211 -11.34 -0.46 -14.35
C GLN A 211 -10.50 -0.92 -13.16
N VAL A 212 -9.20 -1.13 -13.37
CA VAL A 212 -8.26 -1.53 -12.31
C VAL A 212 -8.26 -0.50 -11.18
N PHE A 213 -8.15 0.79 -11.52
CA PHE A 213 -8.12 1.87 -10.52
C PHE A 213 -9.41 1.94 -9.70
N SER A 214 -10.57 1.71 -10.34
CA SER A 214 -11.84 1.61 -9.62
C SER A 214 -11.86 0.43 -8.63
N HIS A 215 -11.31 -0.73 -9.00
CA HIS A 215 -11.22 -1.86 -8.07
C HIS A 215 -10.18 -1.64 -6.96
N LEU A 216 -9.05 -0.99 -7.26
CA LEU A 216 -8.09 -0.56 -6.25
C LEU A 216 -8.71 0.40 -5.25
N LEU A 217 -9.51 1.37 -5.71
CA LEU A 217 -10.21 2.31 -4.84
C LEU A 217 -11.15 1.57 -3.87
N LYS A 218 -11.97 0.65 -4.38
CA LYS A 218 -12.90 -0.17 -3.57
C LYS A 218 -12.14 -1.04 -2.56
N ALA A 219 -11.08 -1.72 -2.99
CA ALA A 219 -10.29 -2.59 -2.12
C ALA A 219 -9.57 -1.79 -1.02
N ASN A 220 -8.96 -0.65 -1.36
CA ASN A 220 -8.28 0.19 -0.37
C ASN A 220 -9.25 0.90 0.59
N LEU A 221 -10.46 1.24 0.15
CA LEU A 221 -11.52 1.72 1.06
C LEU A 221 -11.87 0.66 2.12
N LYS A 222 -11.96 -0.61 1.71
CA LYS A 222 -12.21 -1.71 2.64
C LYS A 222 -10.99 -2.02 3.52
N LEU A 223 -9.77 -1.63 3.12
CA LEU A 223 -8.55 -1.82 3.90
C LEU A 223 -8.40 -0.82 5.07
N LEU A 224 -9.15 0.28 5.09
CA LEU A 224 -9.03 1.34 6.10
C LEU A 224 -9.00 0.85 7.56
N PRO A 225 -9.81 -0.14 7.99
CA PRO A 225 -9.76 -0.66 9.36
C PRO A 225 -8.41 -1.26 9.77
N VAL A 226 -7.64 -1.81 8.82
CA VAL A 226 -6.29 -2.34 9.05
C VAL A 226 -5.26 -1.21 9.16
N LEU A 227 -5.52 -0.08 8.49
CA LEU A 227 -4.64 1.10 8.52
C LEU A 227 -4.91 2.03 9.71
N GLU A 228 -5.93 1.76 10.52
CA GLU A 228 -6.39 2.63 11.62
C GLU A 228 -5.26 3.08 12.56
N PRO A 229 -4.32 2.21 13.02
CA PRO A 229 -3.22 2.67 13.87
C PRO A 229 -2.31 3.72 13.20
N ALA A 230 -2.04 3.57 11.90
CA ALA A 230 -1.25 4.54 11.15
C ALA A 230 -2.03 5.83 10.88
N ILE A 231 -3.35 5.73 10.66
CA ILE A 231 -4.24 6.89 10.52
C ILE A 231 -4.23 7.70 11.82
N ALA A 232 -4.42 7.05 12.97
CA ALA A 232 -4.42 7.67 14.29
C ALA A 232 -3.06 8.29 14.66
N ALA A 233 -1.96 7.67 14.25
CA ALA A 233 -0.60 8.20 14.47
C ALA A 233 -0.22 9.36 13.54
N SER A 234 -0.96 9.57 12.46
CA SER A 234 -0.70 10.64 11.50
C SER A 234 -1.25 11.99 11.98
N SER A 235 -0.61 13.07 11.56
CA SER A 235 -0.99 14.46 11.90
C SER A 235 -0.52 15.40 10.80
N GLU A 236 -0.71 16.72 10.95
CA GLU A 236 -0.16 17.70 10.01
C GLU A 236 1.36 17.58 9.82
N ARG A 237 2.08 17.08 10.83
CA ARG A 237 3.54 16.88 10.80
C ARG A 237 3.97 15.42 10.76
N ARG A 238 3.03 14.47 10.72
CA ARG A 238 3.33 13.04 10.75
C ARG A 238 2.61 12.32 9.61
N TYR A 239 3.37 11.61 8.78
CA TYR A 239 2.84 10.94 7.60
C TYR A 239 3.41 9.53 7.42
N LEU A 240 2.86 8.79 6.48
CA LEU A 240 3.42 7.52 6.02
C LEU A 240 3.15 7.35 4.53
N LEU A 241 4.14 6.79 3.80
CA LEU A 241 3.98 6.39 2.41
C LEU A 241 3.99 4.87 2.35
N LEU A 242 2.87 4.29 1.93
CA LEU A 242 2.70 2.84 1.82
C LEU A 242 2.82 2.40 0.37
N GLY A 243 3.46 1.25 0.14
CA GLY A 243 3.29 0.45 -1.08
C GLY A 243 2.43 -0.77 -0.76
N ILE A 244 1.30 -0.93 -1.44
CA ILE A 244 0.40 -2.08 -1.26
C ILE A 244 0.53 -3.00 -2.46
N ASP A 245 0.97 -4.23 -2.20
CA ASP A 245 1.11 -5.23 -3.25
C ASP A 245 -0.20 -5.96 -3.45
N PHE A 246 -0.56 -6.18 -4.71
CA PHE A 246 -1.83 -6.74 -5.06
C PHE A 246 -1.74 -7.69 -6.26
N LEU A 247 -2.70 -8.60 -6.33
CA LEU A 247 -3.01 -9.40 -7.50
C LEU A 247 -4.40 -9.00 -8.00
N ARG A 248 -4.60 -9.16 -9.31
CA ARG A 248 -5.92 -9.03 -9.92
C ARG A 248 -6.44 -10.41 -10.28
N ARG A 249 -7.67 -10.69 -9.88
CA ARG A 249 -8.39 -11.91 -10.23
C ARG A 249 -8.98 -11.82 -11.64
N GLU A 250 -9.35 -12.96 -12.21
CA GLU A 250 -10.00 -13.05 -13.52
C GLU A 250 -11.28 -12.22 -13.61
N ASP A 251 -12.04 -12.14 -12.52
CA ASP A 251 -13.26 -11.30 -12.40
C ASP A 251 -12.97 -9.79 -12.29
N GLY A 252 -11.68 -9.42 -12.27
CA GLY A 252 -11.19 -8.06 -12.17
C GLY A 252 -11.04 -7.53 -10.74
N SER A 253 -11.52 -8.27 -9.72
CA SER A 253 -11.36 -7.89 -8.32
C SER A 253 -9.90 -7.92 -7.89
N ILE A 254 -9.60 -7.20 -6.80
CA ILE A 254 -8.25 -7.05 -6.26
C ILE A 254 -8.13 -7.80 -4.95
N VAL A 255 -7.03 -8.54 -4.79
CA VAL A 255 -6.57 -9.07 -3.52
C VAL A 255 -5.20 -8.53 -3.18
N PHE A 256 -4.98 -8.19 -1.92
CA PHE A 256 -3.72 -7.73 -1.40
C PHE A 256 -2.84 -8.90 -0.97
N ILE A 257 -1.53 -8.72 -1.14
CA ILE A 257 -0.52 -9.72 -0.80
C ILE A 257 0.24 -9.27 0.47
N GLU A 258 0.62 -7.99 0.51
CA GLU A 258 1.37 -7.39 1.60
C GLU A 258 1.24 -5.86 1.61
N ILE A 259 1.56 -5.27 2.76
CA ILE A 259 1.71 -3.83 2.96
C ILE A 259 3.20 -3.56 3.22
N ASN A 260 3.80 -2.68 2.44
CA ASN A 260 5.15 -2.18 2.64
C ASN A 260 5.04 -0.76 3.20
N ALA A 261 5.39 -0.56 4.47
CA ALA A 261 5.39 0.75 5.12
C ALA A 261 6.68 1.55 4.89
N ILE A 262 7.75 0.86 4.52
CA ILE A 262 9.07 1.39 4.15
C ILE A 262 9.44 0.78 2.79
N PRO A 263 8.64 1.01 1.74
CA PRO A 263 8.79 0.32 0.45
C PRO A 263 10.14 0.66 -0.21
N ASN A 264 10.63 -0.22 -1.07
CA ASN A 264 11.68 0.16 -2.00
C ASN A 264 11.06 1.04 -3.10
N PHE A 265 11.62 2.24 -3.28
CA PHE A 265 11.20 3.19 -4.31
C PHE A 265 12.24 3.38 -5.42
N VAL A 266 13.40 2.72 -5.34
CA VAL A 266 14.41 2.84 -6.40
C VAL A 266 14.23 1.65 -7.34
N HIS A 267 13.70 1.96 -8.53
CA HIS A 267 13.46 1.01 -9.62
C HIS A 267 14.20 1.45 -10.89
N THR A 268 13.72 1.04 -12.07
CA THR A 268 14.23 1.49 -13.36
C THR A 268 14.07 3.00 -13.54
N SER A 269 14.89 3.60 -14.41
CA SER A 269 14.82 5.05 -14.68
C SER A 269 13.42 5.49 -15.12
N GLU A 270 12.76 4.67 -15.94
CA GLU A 270 11.41 4.92 -16.43
C GLU A 270 10.41 5.03 -15.29
N ILE A 271 10.37 4.01 -14.41
CA ILE A 271 9.45 3.96 -13.27
C ILE A 271 9.76 5.08 -12.29
N ASN A 272 11.03 5.36 -12.03
CA ASN A 272 11.39 6.46 -11.13
C ASN A 272 10.90 7.82 -11.65
N GLN A 273 11.07 8.09 -12.95
CA GLN A 273 10.70 9.38 -13.55
C GLN A 273 9.20 9.56 -13.73
N GLN A 274 8.48 8.50 -14.10
CA GLN A 274 7.06 8.56 -14.43
C GLN A 274 6.14 8.26 -13.23
N LEU A 275 6.63 7.54 -12.22
CA LEU A 275 5.82 7.07 -11.10
C LEU A 275 6.33 7.59 -9.75
N ASN A 276 7.55 7.22 -9.33
CA ASN A 276 8.00 7.46 -7.95
C ASN A 276 8.26 8.94 -7.65
N THR A 277 8.99 9.64 -8.54
CA THR A 277 9.23 11.08 -8.37
C THR A 277 7.91 11.89 -8.39
N PRO A 278 6.99 11.67 -9.35
CA PRO A 278 5.66 12.30 -9.32
C PRO A 278 4.84 11.95 -8.06
N PHE A 279 4.86 10.71 -7.59
CA PHE A 279 4.18 10.32 -6.35
C PHE A 279 4.67 11.16 -5.16
N PHE A 280 5.99 11.27 -4.97
CA PHE A 280 6.56 12.09 -3.90
C PHE A 280 6.21 13.58 -4.05
N GLU A 281 6.27 14.10 -5.27
CA GLU A 281 5.90 15.49 -5.57
C GLU A 281 4.45 15.77 -5.15
N HIS A 282 3.51 14.88 -5.51
CA HIS A 282 2.11 15.04 -5.14
C HIS A 282 1.86 14.85 -3.64
N CYS A 283 2.63 13.98 -2.96
CA CYS A 283 2.61 13.93 -1.50
C CYS A 283 3.08 15.25 -0.87
N MET A 284 4.14 15.86 -1.40
CA MET A 284 4.63 17.16 -0.95
C MET A 284 3.59 18.26 -1.19
N TYR A 285 2.88 18.25 -2.32
CA TYR A 285 1.74 19.15 -2.53
C TYR A 285 0.67 18.99 -1.46
N ALA A 286 0.23 17.75 -1.21
CA ALA A 286 -0.81 17.49 -0.22
C ALA A 286 -0.44 18.01 1.16
N VAL A 287 0.76 17.69 1.66
CA VAL A 287 1.20 18.10 3.01
C VAL A 287 1.49 19.60 3.12
N SER A 288 1.73 20.29 2.02
CA SER A 288 1.90 21.75 1.96
C SER A 288 0.59 22.50 1.64
N GLY A 289 -0.55 21.80 1.58
CA GLY A 289 -1.85 22.42 1.30
C GLY A 289 -2.07 22.82 -0.15
N VAL A 290 -1.23 22.34 -1.06
CA VAL A 290 -1.36 22.57 -2.50
C VAL A 290 -2.31 21.52 -3.09
N PRO A 291 -3.39 21.93 -3.78
CA PRO A 291 -4.33 20.98 -4.37
C PRO A 291 -3.64 20.07 -5.39
N THR A 292 -3.94 18.78 -5.32
CA THR A 292 -3.54 17.79 -6.32
C THR A 292 -4.73 16.90 -6.67
N ARG A 293 -4.83 16.53 -7.95
CA ARG A 293 -5.82 15.55 -8.43
C ARG A 293 -5.28 14.12 -8.44
N GLU A 294 -3.97 13.95 -8.24
CA GLU A 294 -3.30 12.65 -8.30
C GLU A 294 -3.39 11.84 -7.01
N LEU A 295 -3.78 12.47 -5.89
CA LEU A 295 -4.06 11.80 -4.62
C LEU A 295 -5.57 11.81 -4.36
N VAL A 296 -6.19 10.64 -4.52
CA VAL A 296 -7.63 10.43 -4.31
C VAL A 296 -7.86 10.05 -2.85
N PRO A 297 -8.51 10.88 -2.03
CA PRO A 297 -8.79 10.51 -0.65
C PRO A 297 -9.75 9.33 -0.58
N LEU A 298 -9.43 8.42 0.33
CA LEU A 298 -10.25 7.30 0.70
C LEU A 298 -11.14 7.75 1.86
N SER A 299 -12.43 7.93 1.59
CA SER A 299 -13.42 8.17 2.64
C SER A 299 -14.57 7.20 2.49
N SER A 300 -15.15 6.82 3.62
CA SER A 300 -16.36 5.98 3.68
C SER A 300 -17.60 6.67 3.09
N ASN A 301 -17.50 7.93 2.64
CA ASN A 301 -18.61 8.68 2.05
C ASN A 301 -18.15 9.53 0.84
N PRO A 302 -17.88 8.90 -0.31
CA PRO A 302 -17.31 9.56 -1.49
C PRO A 302 -18.22 10.66 -2.08
N VAL A 303 -19.55 10.56 -1.86
CA VAL A 303 -20.53 11.55 -2.35
C VAL A 303 -20.46 12.86 -1.55
N ARG A 304 -20.28 12.77 -0.23
CA ARG A 304 -20.22 13.95 0.66
C ARG A 304 -18.95 14.77 0.43
N ASP A 305 -17.82 14.10 0.18
CA ASP A 305 -16.52 14.78 -0.02
C ASP A 305 -16.33 15.38 -1.42
N TRP A 306 -17.05 14.88 -2.42
CA TRP A 306 -17.12 15.50 -3.74
C TRP A 306 -18.00 16.77 -3.69
N TRP A 307 -19.16 16.69 -3.04
CA TRP A 307 -20.06 17.83 -2.84
C TRP A 307 -19.45 18.94 -1.99
N ASN A 308 -18.76 18.62 -0.89
CA ASN A 308 -18.10 19.62 -0.05
C ASN A 308 -16.96 20.35 -0.78
N ARG A 309 -16.28 19.66 -1.73
CA ARG A 309 -15.24 20.27 -2.56
C ARG A 309 -15.77 21.18 -3.65
N LEU A 310 -16.96 20.91 -4.18
CA LEU A 310 -17.61 21.79 -5.15
C LEU A 310 -18.27 23.01 -4.50
N THR A 311 -18.74 22.88 -3.27
CA THR A 311 -19.55 23.92 -2.61
C THR A 311 -18.82 24.71 -1.53
N GLY A 312 -17.60 24.31 -1.15
CA GLY A 312 -16.81 25.01 -0.12
C GLY A 312 -17.46 25.02 1.27
N SER A 313 -18.47 24.18 1.52
CA SER A 313 -19.26 24.24 2.74
C SER A 313 -18.74 23.26 3.79
N SER A 314 -17.95 23.76 4.75
CA SER A 314 -17.75 23.09 6.03
C SER A 314 -18.84 23.54 7.00
N ARG A 315 -19.92 22.77 7.16
CA ARG A 315 -20.87 23.03 8.25
C ARG A 315 -20.28 22.53 9.56
N VAL A 316 -20.07 23.46 10.48
CA VAL A 316 -19.83 23.22 11.91
C VAL A 316 -21.10 22.60 12.47
N ASP A 317 -20.98 21.43 13.10
CA ASP A 317 -22.09 20.82 13.83
C ASP A 317 -22.42 21.71 15.04
N HIS A 318 -23.57 22.38 14.99
CA HIS A 318 -24.20 22.89 16.19
C HIS A 318 -25.01 21.76 16.82
N SER A 319 -24.47 21.23 17.92
CA SER A 319 -25.28 20.52 18.92
C SER A 319 -26.32 21.49 19.49
N ALA A 320 -27.59 21.23 19.22
CA ALA A 320 -28.72 21.75 19.99
C ALA A 320 -29.35 20.53 20.70
N GLY A 321 -29.42 20.44 22.02
CA GLY A 321 -29.66 21.51 22.98
C GLY A 321 -31.17 21.74 23.06
N ASP A 322 -31.77 21.10 24.06
CA ASP A 322 -33.06 21.37 24.71
C ASP A 322 -34.34 21.47 23.86
N ARG A 323 -35.24 20.50 24.09
CA ARG A 323 -36.69 20.70 23.97
C ARG A 323 -37.34 20.37 25.31
N GLU A 324 -37.68 21.42 26.05
CA GLU A 324 -38.68 21.38 27.11
C GLU A 324 -40.04 21.01 26.51
N SER A 325 -40.73 20.07 27.16
CA SER A 325 -42.12 19.72 26.89
C SER A 325 -43.07 20.69 27.61
N PRO A 326 -44.11 21.24 26.96
CA PRO A 326 -45.13 21.98 27.67
C PRO A 326 -46.14 21.03 28.34
N LYS A 327 -46.39 21.27 29.63
CA LYS A 327 -47.54 20.74 30.37
C LYS A 327 -48.82 21.28 29.73
N VAL A 328 -49.76 20.40 29.42
CA VAL A 328 -51.17 20.77 29.18
C VAL A 328 -51.99 20.20 30.33
N SER A 329 -52.57 21.13 31.09
CA SER A 329 -53.66 20.90 32.04
C SER A 329 -54.99 20.83 31.30
N GLY A 330 -55.78 19.80 31.61
CA GLY A 330 -57.15 19.57 31.14
C GLY A 330 -57.64 18.22 31.61
#